data_AF-A0A933E6K6-F1
#
_entry.id   AF-A0A933E6K6-F1
#
_cell.length_a   1.000
_cell.length_b   1.000
_cell.length_c   1.000
_cell.angle_alpha   90.00
_cell.angle_beta   90.00
_cell.angle_gamma   90.00
#
_symmetry.space_group_name_H-M   'P 1'
#
loop_
_entity.id
_entity.type
_entity.pdbx_description
1 polymer ?
#
loop_
_entity_poly.entity_id
_entity_poly.type
_entity_poly.pdbx_seq_one_letter_code
_entity_poly.pdbx_strand_id
1 'polypeptide(L)'
;MLRHARFAGALACLLTLAPSLDASGRSRRSPREASGAKGGIPPELAQRIDVAIERATVQLKALLATELAAAKQRDTRVGPAGHEAGRVALYAHALVVGGVSPSDPLIQDTWIFLRDRPMQHTYDVAITLLLRESMLHPPARPGSGRRERPARQGRPVGAPRAGGNRNADWVQQAANWLASGCNAGMWNYSCPGGADGYPVEELPQPEYGISGTRDTLAFGADLRALLNPKQPVQRTDLSNTQYAVQGLKAASLLGAKPTGYRTLWRVIVARFLQMQETTGPEVQLTLSNEDAAGPDYTIGTEVDLARGWSYMNTTDAVEAYGSMTTCGLATMLIAQSEVPDLTADEQRLVTQAARDGLAWFQINWAVDRNPAVDKTRYRNFGPAKGYYLYGLERCGVLANFRTLGGHNWYQEGAEHLLPAQRTDGSWPGEGAFEPDGVRTAFAILFLARGTSTDYGVGGTD
;
A
#
# COMPACT_ATOMS: atom_id res chain seq x y z
N MET A 1 -27.89 -10.84 4.76
CA MET A 1 -27.27 -12.05 4.14
C MET A 1 -26.86 -11.82 2.67
N LEU A 2 -26.35 -10.63 2.30
CA LEU A 2 -25.83 -10.36 0.94
C LEU A 2 -24.84 -9.18 1.00
N ARG A 3 -23.64 -9.39 1.58
CA ARG A 3 -22.56 -8.37 1.62
C ARG A 3 -21.11 -8.92 1.64
N HIS A 4 -20.87 -10.22 1.45
CA HIS A 4 -19.53 -10.82 1.66
C HIS A 4 -18.89 -11.49 0.43
N ALA A 5 -19.35 -11.21 -0.79
CA ALA A 5 -18.80 -11.83 -2.00
C ALA A 5 -18.20 -10.80 -2.95
N ARG A 6 -17.01 -10.27 -2.64
CA ARG A 6 -16.25 -9.40 -3.56
C ARG A 6 -14.73 -9.45 -3.32
N PHE A 7 -14.06 -10.61 -3.31
CA PHE A 7 -12.59 -10.61 -3.45
C PHE A 7 -11.98 -11.94 -3.97
N ALA A 8 -12.75 -12.80 -4.64
CA ALA A 8 -12.17 -13.90 -5.42
C ALA A 8 -11.43 -13.42 -6.71
N GLY A 9 -11.54 -12.13 -7.04
CA GLY A 9 -11.18 -11.58 -8.35
C GLY A 9 -9.69 -11.28 -8.57
N ALA A 10 -8.95 -10.72 -7.61
CA ALA A 10 -7.58 -10.26 -7.88
C ALA A 10 -6.60 -11.41 -8.19
N LEU A 11 -6.69 -12.51 -7.41
CA LEU A 11 -5.89 -13.71 -7.64
C LEU A 11 -6.39 -14.49 -8.86
N ALA A 12 -7.71 -14.60 -9.06
CA ALA A 12 -8.26 -15.18 -10.29
C ALA A 12 -7.80 -14.40 -11.51
N CYS A 13 -7.79 -13.06 -11.49
CA CYS A 13 -7.38 -12.21 -12.61
C CYS A 13 -5.89 -12.29 -12.95
N LEU A 14 -5.00 -12.47 -11.97
CA LEU A 14 -3.58 -12.77 -12.24
C LEU A 14 -3.37 -14.17 -12.86
N LEU A 15 -4.30 -15.11 -12.58
CA LEU A 15 -4.27 -16.50 -13.02
C LEU A 15 -5.10 -16.80 -14.30
N THR A 16 -6.05 -15.95 -14.69
CA THR A 16 -7.07 -16.27 -15.74
C THR A 16 -6.68 -15.94 -17.17
N LEU A 17 -5.43 -15.56 -17.46
CA LEU A 17 -4.95 -15.43 -18.85
C LEU A 17 -4.20 -16.69 -19.31
N ALA A 18 -4.78 -17.86 -19.07
CA ALA A 18 -4.40 -19.08 -19.79
C ALA A 18 -5.31 -19.20 -21.03
N PRO A 19 -4.76 -19.50 -22.23
CA PRO A 19 -5.57 -19.73 -23.41
C PRO A 19 -6.51 -20.92 -23.18
N SER A 20 -7.66 -20.85 -23.86
CA SER A 20 -8.60 -21.95 -24.03
C SER A 20 -7.90 -23.29 -24.11
N LEU A 21 -8.41 -24.25 -23.33
CA LEU A 21 -8.13 -25.68 -23.41
C LEU A 21 -7.75 -26.10 -24.84
N ASP A 22 -6.56 -26.69 -25.01
CA ASP A 22 -6.29 -27.41 -26.24
C ASP A 22 -7.29 -28.58 -26.39
N ALA A 23 -7.52 -29.01 -27.63
CA ALA A 23 -8.50 -30.04 -27.97
C ALA A 23 -8.18 -31.45 -27.42
N SER A 24 -7.22 -31.58 -26.49
CA SER A 24 -6.80 -32.86 -25.93
C SER A 24 -7.03 -33.01 -24.41
N GLY A 25 -7.38 -31.95 -23.70
CA GLY A 25 -7.91 -32.04 -22.32
C GLY A 25 -6.98 -32.68 -21.28
N ARG A 26 -5.66 -32.70 -21.48
CA ARG A 26 -4.70 -33.29 -20.51
C ARG A 26 -3.59 -32.31 -20.12
N SER A 27 -3.68 -31.80 -18.89
CA SER A 27 -2.54 -31.24 -18.16
C SER A 27 -1.51 -32.34 -17.87
N ARG A 28 -0.26 -32.16 -18.32
CA ARG A 28 0.87 -33.00 -17.89
C ARG A 28 1.17 -32.68 -16.41
N ARG A 29 0.74 -33.55 -15.51
CA ARG A 29 1.19 -33.55 -14.11
C ARG A 29 2.60 -34.15 -14.03
N SER A 30 3.55 -33.42 -13.43
CA SER A 30 4.80 -34.03 -12.96
C SER A 30 4.53 -34.89 -11.69
N PRO A 31 5.39 -35.85 -11.35
CA PRO A 31 5.16 -36.76 -10.24
C PRO A 31 5.09 -36.02 -8.90
N ARG A 32 4.05 -36.34 -8.10
CA ARG A 32 3.90 -35.87 -6.72
C ARG A 32 4.97 -36.50 -5.83
N GLU A 33 5.94 -35.71 -5.40
CA GLU A 33 6.64 -35.99 -4.15
C GLU A 33 5.80 -35.49 -2.97
N ALA A 34 5.64 -36.36 -1.97
CA ALA A 34 4.89 -36.07 -0.75
C ALA A 34 5.68 -35.11 0.14
N SER A 35 5.52 -33.81 -0.07
CA SER A 35 5.97 -32.77 0.87
C SER A 35 4.93 -32.63 1.99
N GLY A 36 5.28 -33.12 3.19
CA GLY A 36 4.45 -33.07 4.40
C GLY A 36 4.50 -31.74 5.18
N ALA A 37 5.01 -30.64 4.61
CA ALA A 37 5.06 -29.36 5.29
C ALA A 37 3.91 -28.45 4.80
N LYS A 38 2.92 -28.18 5.68
CA LYS A 38 2.00 -27.05 5.47
C LYS A 38 2.86 -25.78 5.43
N GLY A 39 2.90 -25.10 4.28
CA GLY A 39 3.79 -23.97 3.99
C GLY A 39 3.49 -22.67 4.73
N GLY A 40 3.29 -22.74 6.05
CA GLY A 40 3.27 -21.58 6.93
C GLY A 40 4.67 -21.23 7.42
N ILE A 41 4.78 -20.07 8.06
CA ILE A 41 6.00 -19.64 8.76
C ILE A 41 6.30 -20.64 9.87
N PRO A 42 7.58 -20.99 10.11
CA PRO A 42 7.96 -21.83 11.24
C PRO A 42 7.40 -21.28 12.57
N PRO A 43 6.80 -22.12 13.44
CA PRO A 43 6.20 -21.67 14.70
C PRO A 43 7.17 -20.88 15.60
N GLU A 44 8.45 -21.27 15.62
CA GLU A 44 9.51 -20.57 16.36
C GLU A 44 9.76 -19.15 15.82
N LEU A 45 9.72 -18.99 14.48
CA LEU A 45 9.85 -17.68 13.85
C LEU A 45 8.61 -16.82 14.16
N ALA A 46 7.40 -17.38 14.10
CA ALA A 46 6.18 -16.68 14.49
C ALA A 46 6.24 -16.17 15.94
N GLN A 47 6.71 -17.00 16.88
CA GLN A 47 6.89 -16.58 18.27
C GLN A 47 7.89 -15.43 18.42
N ARG A 48 9.01 -15.47 17.70
CA ARG A 48 10.01 -14.38 17.71
C ARG A 48 9.44 -13.09 17.15
N ILE A 49 8.61 -13.17 16.11
CA ILE A 49 7.90 -12.04 15.53
C ILE A 49 6.94 -11.42 16.55
N ASP A 50 6.14 -12.23 17.23
CA ASP A 50 5.21 -11.75 18.26
C ASP A 50 5.93 -11.00 19.38
N VAL A 51 7.03 -11.57 19.91
CA VAL A 51 7.85 -10.93 20.94
C VAL A 51 8.46 -9.61 20.44
N ALA A 52 8.90 -9.56 19.17
CA ALA A 52 9.46 -8.34 18.60
C ALA A 52 8.39 -7.24 18.49
N ILE A 53 7.19 -7.56 18.02
CA ILE A 53 6.06 -6.61 17.94
C ILE A 53 5.67 -6.12 19.33
N GLU A 54 5.60 -6.99 20.34
CA GLU A 54 5.28 -6.61 21.72
C GLU A 54 6.28 -5.58 22.27
N ARG A 55 7.59 -5.81 22.10
CA ARG A 55 8.61 -4.85 22.54
C ARG A 55 8.51 -3.52 21.80
N ALA A 56 8.32 -3.59 20.49
CA ALA A 56 8.24 -2.41 19.64
C ALA A 56 7.02 -1.55 19.95
N THR A 57 5.87 -2.16 20.21
CA THR A 57 4.64 -1.43 20.55
C THR A 57 4.74 -0.71 21.89
N VAL A 58 5.44 -1.28 22.88
CA VAL A 58 5.71 -0.59 24.16
C VAL A 58 6.53 0.69 23.92
N GLN A 59 7.63 0.58 23.17
CA GLN A 59 8.46 1.74 22.84
C GLN A 59 7.67 2.78 22.04
N LEU A 60 7.02 2.36 20.95
CA LEU A 60 6.38 3.27 20.01
C LEU A 60 5.21 3.99 20.65
N LYS A 61 4.53 3.36 21.61
CA LYS A 61 3.49 4.00 22.42
C LYS A 61 4.04 5.10 23.32
N ALA A 62 5.20 4.89 23.94
CA ALA A 62 5.87 5.94 24.72
C ALA A 62 6.27 7.13 23.82
N LEU A 63 6.82 6.85 22.63
CA LEU A 63 7.17 7.88 21.66
C LEU A 63 5.93 8.64 21.16
N LEU A 64 4.84 7.94 20.83
CA LEU A 64 3.58 8.57 20.43
C LEU A 64 3.06 9.52 21.51
N ALA A 65 3.13 9.15 22.79
CA ALA A 65 2.68 10.04 23.87
C ALA A 65 3.48 11.35 23.89
N THR A 66 4.80 11.28 23.74
CA THR A 66 5.67 12.45 23.68
C THR A 66 5.41 13.31 22.44
N GLU A 67 5.38 12.69 21.25
CA GLU A 67 5.18 13.44 20.01
C GLU A 67 3.78 14.01 19.87
N LEU A 68 2.75 13.31 20.35
CA LEU A 68 1.37 13.83 20.39
C LEU A 68 1.26 15.05 21.30
N ALA A 69 1.88 15.00 22.50
CA ALA A 69 1.89 16.13 23.42
C ALA A 69 2.58 17.36 22.79
N ALA A 70 3.70 17.15 22.09
CA ALA A 70 4.39 18.22 21.37
C ALA A 70 3.54 18.76 20.20
N ALA A 71 2.92 17.89 19.41
CA ALA A 71 2.09 18.26 18.27
C ALA A 71 0.83 19.06 18.69
N LYS A 72 0.31 18.83 19.90
CA LYS A 72 -0.80 19.59 20.50
C LYS A 72 -0.44 21.01 20.93
N GLN A 73 0.84 21.27 21.23
CA GLN A 73 1.31 22.59 21.68
C GLN A 73 1.65 23.52 20.52
N ARG A 74 1.80 23.00 19.30
CA ARG A 74 2.15 23.78 18.12
C ARG A 74 0.91 24.43 17.50
N ASP A 75 1.01 25.73 17.20
CA ASP A 75 -0.05 26.44 16.46
C ASP A 75 -0.12 25.92 15.02
N THR A 76 -1.28 25.39 14.66
CA THR A 76 -1.54 24.74 13.37
C THR A 76 -1.87 25.74 12.26
N ARG A 77 -1.93 27.04 12.58
CA ARG A 77 -2.31 28.14 11.67
C ARG A 77 -1.10 28.94 11.14
N VAL A 78 0.10 28.68 11.65
CA VAL A 78 1.29 29.51 11.40
C VAL A 78 2.50 28.64 11.00
N GLY A 79 2.95 28.79 9.75
CA GLY A 79 4.23 28.29 9.23
C GLY A 79 4.19 26.92 8.52
N PRO A 80 5.24 26.56 7.75
CA PRO A 80 5.40 25.24 7.14
C PRO A 80 5.73 24.20 8.22
N ALA A 81 4.79 23.94 9.12
CA ALA A 81 4.93 22.89 10.12
C ALA A 81 4.84 21.54 9.41
N GLY A 82 5.90 20.74 9.50
CA GLY A 82 6.05 19.49 8.74
C GLY A 82 5.00 18.42 9.04
N HIS A 83 5.18 17.22 8.47
CA HIS A 83 4.29 16.04 8.53
C HIS A 83 4.15 15.39 9.92
N GLU A 84 4.04 16.19 10.98
CA GLU A 84 3.93 15.75 12.37
C GLU A 84 2.60 15.06 12.63
N ALA A 85 1.50 15.60 12.08
CA ALA A 85 0.20 14.95 12.14
C ALA A 85 0.24 13.59 11.44
N GLY A 86 0.84 13.50 10.26
CA GLY A 86 1.04 12.22 9.58
C GLY A 86 1.96 11.26 10.32
N ARG A 87 2.97 11.76 11.04
CA ARG A 87 3.86 10.94 11.87
C ARG A 87 3.14 10.32 13.06
N VAL A 88 2.40 11.11 13.84
CA VAL A 88 1.63 10.57 14.97
C VAL A 88 0.49 9.66 14.47
N ALA A 89 -0.09 9.95 13.30
CA ALA A 89 -1.04 9.06 12.63
C ALA A 89 -0.40 7.72 12.25
N LEU A 90 0.82 7.73 11.71
CA LEU A 90 1.57 6.53 11.34
C LEU A 90 1.87 5.68 12.58
N TYR A 91 2.27 6.30 13.68
CA TYR A 91 2.58 5.60 14.93
C TYR A 91 1.32 4.96 15.51
N ALA A 92 0.21 5.71 15.59
CA ALA A 92 -1.05 5.15 16.04
C ALA A 92 -1.55 4.02 15.14
N HIS A 93 -1.43 4.16 13.81
CA HIS A 93 -1.81 3.11 12.86
C HIS A 93 -0.97 1.84 13.08
N ALA A 94 0.35 1.98 13.16
CA ALA A 94 1.25 0.88 13.43
C ALA A 94 0.99 0.22 14.79
N LEU A 95 0.65 0.99 15.83
CA LEU A 95 0.29 0.44 17.14
C LEU A 95 -1.01 -0.38 17.08
N VAL A 96 -2.05 0.12 16.41
CA VAL A 96 -3.32 -0.60 16.26
C VAL A 96 -3.13 -1.88 15.46
N VAL A 97 -2.43 -1.80 14.32
CA VAL A 97 -2.01 -2.95 13.51
C VAL A 97 -1.17 -3.93 14.33
N GLY A 98 -0.25 -3.39 15.13
CA GLY A 98 0.57 -4.11 16.10
C GLY A 98 -0.19 -4.60 17.32
N GLY A 99 -1.53 -4.57 17.33
CA GLY A 99 -2.40 -5.18 18.35
C GLY A 99 -2.68 -4.34 19.60
N VAL A 100 -2.28 -3.07 19.63
CA VAL A 100 -2.77 -2.14 20.67
C VAL A 100 -4.27 -1.90 20.43
N SER A 101 -5.06 -2.04 21.49
CA SER A 101 -6.52 -1.90 21.38
C SER A 101 -6.91 -0.55 20.77
N PRO A 102 -7.84 -0.52 19.80
CA PRO A 102 -8.42 0.73 19.34
C PRO A 102 -9.04 1.57 20.48
N SER A 103 -9.46 0.93 21.58
CA SER A 103 -10.02 1.61 22.77
C SER A 103 -8.97 2.18 23.72
N ASP A 104 -7.68 1.98 23.46
CA ASP A 104 -6.60 2.52 24.27
C ASP A 104 -6.71 4.06 24.35
N PRO A 105 -6.58 4.67 25.54
CA PRO A 105 -6.75 6.11 25.71
C PRO A 105 -5.83 6.95 24.82
N LEU A 106 -4.59 6.51 24.58
CA LEU A 106 -3.66 7.25 23.73
C LEU A 106 -4.05 7.18 22.25
N ILE A 107 -4.57 6.02 21.80
CA ILE A 107 -5.07 5.85 20.44
C ILE A 107 -6.32 6.71 20.22
N GLN A 108 -7.26 6.70 21.18
CA GLN A 108 -8.45 7.55 21.11
C GLN A 108 -8.11 9.04 21.12
N ASP A 109 -7.17 9.45 21.97
CA ASP A 109 -6.70 10.83 22.05
C ASP A 109 -5.99 11.27 20.76
N THR A 110 -5.20 10.39 20.15
CA THR A 110 -4.57 10.63 18.85
C THR A 110 -5.62 10.79 17.74
N TRP A 111 -6.63 9.91 17.70
CA TRP A 111 -7.73 10.02 16.73
C TRP A 111 -8.49 11.34 16.87
N ILE A 112 -8.84 11.73 18.10
CA ILE A 112 -9.55 13.00 18.36
C ILE A 112 -8.70 14.18 17.89
N PHE A 113 -7.42 14.19 18.26
CA PHE A 113 -6.48 15.22 17.82
C PHE A 113 -6.40 15.32 16.30
N LEU A 114 -6.25 14.21 15.58
CA LEU A 114 -6.14 14.21 14.12
C LEU A 114 -7.45 14.62 13.44
N ARG A 115 -8.59 14.11 13.92
CA ARG A 115 -9.92 14.40 13.36
C ARG A 115 -10.28 15.87 13.48
N ASP A 116 -9.92 16.50 14.59
CA ASP A 116 -10.33 17.88 14.89
C ASP A 116 -9.39 18.94 14.26
N ARG A 117 -8.33 18.50 13.56
CA ARG A 117 -7.42 19.39 12.83
C ARG A 117 -7.91 19.67 11.41
N PRO A 118 -7.56 20.84 10.84
CA PRO A 118 -7.74 21.09 9.43
C PRO A 118 -6.98 20.06 8.58
N MET A 119 -7.60 19.61 7.49
CA MET A 119 -6.93 18.79 6.48
C MET A 119 -5.95 19.67 5.70
N GLN A 120 -4.66 19.34 5.75
CA GLN A 120 -3.58 20.16 5.18
C GLN A 120 -2.71 19.36 4.21
N HIS A 121 -2.13 18.23 4.63
CA HIS A 121 -1.22 17.45 3.79
C HIS A 121 -1.81 16.11 3.40
N THR A 122 -1.57 15.69 2.15
CA THR A 122 -2.01 14.39 1.62
C THR A 122 -1.58 13.23 2.51
N TYR A 123 -0.30 13.19 2.88
CA TYR A 123 0.27 12.19 3.77
C TYR A 123 -0.51 12.08 5.10
N ASP A 124 -0.79 13.21 5.74
CA ASP A 124 -1.48 13.27 7.03
C ASP A 124 -2.91 12.72 6.95
N VAL A 125 -3.66 13.19 5.94
CA VAL A 125 -5.06 12.80 5.73
C VAL A 125 -5.16 11.33 5.36
N ALA A 126 -4.29 10.86 4.47
CA ALA A 126 -4.26 9.47 4.03
C ALA A 126 -3.96 8.50 5.17
N ILE A 127 -2.93 8.76 5.98
CA ILE A 127 -2.59 7.88 7.10
C ILE A 127 -3.64 7.96 8.21
N THR A 128 -4.27 9.12 8.41
CA THR A 128 -5.40 9.22 9.35
C THR A 128 -6.59 8.35 8.90
N LEU A 129 -6.83 8.23 7.59
CA LEU A 129 -7.82 7.27 7.06
C LEU A 129 -7.41 5.82 7.31
N LEU A 130 -6.13 5.47 7.13
CA LEU A 130 -5.61 4.13 7.45
C LEU A 130 -5.74 3.80 8.94
N LEU A 131 -5.37 4.73 9.82
CA LEU A 131 -5.61 4.62 11.26
C LEU A 131 -7.08 4.35 11.53
N ARG A 132 -7.98 5.18 10.96
CA ARG A 132 -9.41 5.06 11.21
C ARG A 132 -9.98 3.72 10.75
N GLU A 133 -9.53 3.22 9.61
CA GLU A 133 -9.90 1.90 9.09
C GLU A 133 -9.44 0.80 10.06
N SER A 134 -8.16 0.79 10.44
CA SER A 134 -7.62 -0.20 11.38
C SER A 134 -8.25 -0.13 12.78
N MET A 135 -8.73 1.04 13.23
CA MET A 135 -9.46 1.16 14.50
C MET A 135 -10.84 0.51 14.45
N LEU A 136 -11.49 0.51 13.29
CA LEU A 136 -12.84 -0.04 13.11
C LEU A 136 -12.81 -1.52 12.70
N HIS A 137 -11.81 -1.90 11.92
CA HIS A 137 -11.57 -3.25 11.45
C HIS A 137 -10.10 -3.62 11.76
N PRO A 138 -9.76 -3.88 13.04
CA PRO A 138 -8.40 -4.21 13.41
C PRO A 138 -7.96 -5.50 12.69
N PRO A 139 -6.74 -5.54 12.14
CA PRO A 139 -6.27 -6.70 11.40
C PRO A 139 -6.18 -7.93 12.31
N ALA A 140 -6.57 -9.09 11.78
CA ALA A 140 -6.44 -10.36 12.47
C ALA A 140 -4.94 -10.74 12.57
N ARG A 141 -4.44 -11.06 13.77
CA ARG A 141 -3.08 -11.54 13.95
C ARG A 141 -2.96 -13.01 13.53
N PRO A 142 -2.03 -13.36 12.62
CA PRO A 142 -1.68 -14.76 12.38
C PRO A 142 -1.05 -15.37 13.64
N GLY A 143 -1.58 -16.48 14.16
CA GLY A 143 -0.92 -17.25 15.23
C GLY A 143 -1.35 -16.98 16.67
N SER A 144 -2.20 -15.99 16.96
CA SER A 144 -2.80 -15.87 18.28
C SER A 144 -3.84 -16.99 18.49
N GLY A 145 -3.44 -18.07 19.15
CA GLY A 145 -4.32 -19.20 19.54
C GLY A 145 -5.52 -18.82 20.42
N ARG A 146 -5.72 -17.53 20.72
CA ARG A 146 -7.01 -16.99 21.17
C ARG A 146 -7.83 -16.57 19.94
N ARG A 147 -8.71 -17.47 19.49
CA ARG A 147 -10.01 -17.00 19.00
C ARG A 147 -10.66 -16.27 20.16
N GLU A 148 -10.60 -14.94 20.18
CA GLU A 148 -11.58 -14.20 20.97
C GLU A 148 -12.95 -14.67 20.49
N ARG A 149 -13.74 -15.23 21.41
CA ARG A 149 -15.14 -15.51 21.14
C ARG A 149 -15.74 -14.20 20.62
N PRO A 150 -16.51 -14.21 19.52
CA PRO A 150 -17.22 -13.01 19.11
C PRO A 150 -17.97 -12.51 20.34
N ALA A 151 -17.70 -11.25 20.72
CA ALA A 151 -18.46 -10.60 21.78
C ALA A 151 -19.93 -10.89 21.51
N ARG A 152 -20.64 -11.44 22.51
CA ARG A 152 -22.08 -11.68 22.40
C ARG A 152 -22.69 -10.42 21.79
N GLN A 153 -23.29 -10.55 20.61
CA GLN A 153 -24.00 -9.45 19.97
C GLN A 153 -24.99 -8.92 21.02
N GLY A 154 -24.65 -7.81 21.66
CA GLY A 154 -25.61 -7.02 22.39
C GLY A 154 -26.73 -6.69 21.41
N ARG A 155 -27.98 -6.72 21.89
CA ARG A 155 -29.16 -6.32 21.13
C ARG A 155 -28.84 -5.12 20.23
N PRO A 156 -29.34 -5.09 18.98
CA PRO A 156 -29.10 -3.97 18.10
C PRO A 156 -29.50 -2.68 18.82
N VAL A 157 -28.51 -1.84 19.10
CA VAL A 157 -28.74 -0.47 19.55
C VAL A 157 -29.54 0.18 18.42
N GLY A 158 -30.69 0.74 18.76
CA GLY A 158 -31.66 1.26 17.80
C GLY A 158 -31.03 2.19 16.77
N ALA A 159 -31.69 2.28 15.62
CA ALA A 159 -31.30 3.14 14.51
C ALA A 159 -30.84 4.53 15.00
N PRO A 160 -29.75 5.10 14.44
CA PRO A 160 -29.26 6.40 14.86
C PRO A 160 -30.39 7.43 14.77
N ARG A 161 -30.64 8.12 15.89
CA ARG A 161 -31.47 9.33 15.89
C ARG A 161 -30.82 10.37 14.96
N ALA A 162 -31.64 11.15 14.28
CA ALA A 162 -31.22 12.22 13.37
C ALA A 162 -30.29 13.23 14.08
N GLY A 163 -28.99 12.97 13.96
CA GLY A 163 -27.86 13.76 14.41
C GLY A 163 -26.64 13.10 13.80
N GLY A 164 -26.03 13.75 12.80
CA GLY A 164 -25.00 13.16 11.93
C GLY A 164 -23.91 12.42 12.71
N ASN A 165 -23.51 11.24 12.22
CA ASN A 165 -22.37 10.52 12.77
C ASN A 165 -21.11 11.29 12.37
N ARG A 166 -20.68 12.22 13.23
CA ARG A 166 -19.48 13.06 13.05
C ARG A 166 -18.25 12.31 12.53
N ASN A 167 -18.09 11.03 12.87
CA ASN A 167 -16.98 10.21 12.38
C ASN A 167 -17.18 9.73 10.93
N ALA A 168 -18.39 9.31 10.54
CA ALA A 168 -18.69 8.95 9.16
C ALA A 168 -18.62 10.20 8.25
N ASP A 169 -19.07 11.34 8.78
CA ASP A 169 -18.98 12.63 8.10
C ASP A 169 -17.52 13.02 7.84
N TRP A 170 -16.61 12.77 8.79
CA TRP A 170 -15.18 13.07 8.61
C TRP A 170 -14.52 12.18 7.55
N VAL A 171 -14.78 10.86 7.54
CA VAL A 171 -14.20 9.94 6.53
C VAL A 171 -14.62 10.36 5.12
N GLN A 172 -15.88 10.72 4.92
CA GLN A 172 -16.37 11.21 3.63
C GLN A 172 -15.75 12.56 3.24
N GLN A 173 -15.57 13.48 4.20
CA GLN A 173 -14.87 14.75 3.98
C GLN A 173 -13.41 14.54 3.58
N ALA A 174 -12.70 13.66 4.28
CA ALA A 174 -11.30 13.32 4.00
C ALA A 174 -11.14 12.69 2.61
N ALA A 175 -12.05 11.79 2.23
CA ALA A 175 -12.03 11.20 0.91
C ALA A 175 -12.27 12.24 -0.20
N ASN A 176 -13.23 13.15 -0.01
CA ASN A 176 -13.47 14.27 -0.93
C ASN A 176 -12.28 15.23 -1.02
N TRP A 177 -11.64 15.51 0.13
CA TRP A 177 -10.47 16.37 0.19
C TRP A 177 -9.30 15.75 -0.58
N LEU A 178 -9.00 14.46 -0.38
CA LEU A 178 -8.00 13.74 -1.17
C LEU A 178 -8.33 13.78 -2.65
N ALA A 179 -9.59 13.52 -3.03
CA ALA A 179 -10.01 13.59 -4.43
C ALA A 179 -9.79 14.98 -5.06
N SER A 180 -10.04 16.06 -4.30
CA SER A 180 -9.78 17.43 -4.78
C SER A 180 -8.30 17.78 -4.91
N GLY A 181 -7.43 17.10 -4.16
CA GLY A 181 -5.97 17.26 -4.25
C GLY A 181 -5.34 16.48 -5.40
N CYS A 182 -6.11 15.64 -6.11
CA CYS A 182 -5.60 14.85 -7.21
C CYS A 182 -5.23 15.73 -8.41
N ASN A 183 -3.96 15.70 -8.80
CA ASN A 183 -3.48 16.28 -10.05
C ASN A 183 -3.19 15.17 -11.06
N ALA A 184 -4.14 14.97 -11.98
CA ALA A 184 -4.02 14.01 -13.08
C ALA A 184 -3.56 12.60 -12.63
N GLY A 185 -4.10 12.13 -11.51
CA GLY A 185 -3.88 10.80 -10.95
C GLY A 185 -2.78 10.73 -9.88
N MET A 186 -2.18 11.87 -9.52
CA MET A 186 -1.07 11.94 -8.56
C MET A 186 -1.27 13.03 -7.52
N TRP A 187 -0.52 12.93 -6.44
CA TRP A 187 -0.50 13.89 -5.33
C TRP A 187 0.92 14.36 -5.04
N ASN A 188 1.01 15.49 -4.36
CA ASN A 188 2.24 16.02 -3.78
C ASN A 188 2.04 16.31 -2.29
N TYR A 189 3.14 16.64 -1.62
CA TYR A 189 3.13 16.95 -0.19
C TYR A 189 2.43 18.28 0.15
N SER A 190 1.98 19.04 -0.84
CA SER A 190 1.34 20.32 -0.63
C SER A 190 -0.15 20.22 -0.30
N CYS A 191 -0.68 21.28 0.29
CA CYS A 191 -2.11 21.45 0.52
C CYS A 191 -2.83 21.78 -0.81
N PRO A 192 -3.99 21.15 -1.10
CA PRO A 192 -4.83 21.55 -2.21
C PRO A 192 -5.18 23.04 -2.10
N GLY A 193 -4.71 23.83 -3.06
CA GLY A 193 -4.90 25.29 -3.08
C GLY A 193 -3.69 26.15 -2.65
N GLY A 194 -2.54 25.53 -2.31
CA GLY A 194 -1.25 26.24 -2.16
C GLY A 194 -1.10 27.12 -0.91
N ALA A 195 -1.82 26.80 0.17
CA ALA A 195 -1.83 27.60 1.40
C ALA A 195 -0.59 27.43 2.30
N ASP A 196 0.34 26.55 1.93
CA ASP A 196 1.30 25.94 2.85
C ASP A 196 2.74 26.44 2.72
N GLY A 197 2.99 27.47 1.91
CA GLY A 197 4.23 28.27 2.01
C GLY A 197 5.55 27.50 1.82
N TYR A 198 5.51 26.24 1.37
CA TYR A 198 6.67 25.61 0.77
C TYR A 198 7.08 26.53 -0.37
N PRO A 199 8.35 26.98 -0.46
CA PRO A 199 8.80 27.56 -1.70
C PRO A 199 8.48 26.50 -2.75
N VAL A 200 7.63 26.87 -3.71
CA VAL A 200 7.84 26.39 -5.07
C VAL A 200 9.24 26.88 -5.35
N GLU A 201 10.25 26.09 -4.98
CA GLU A 201 11.61 26.37 -5.37
C GLU A 201 11.47 26.40 -6.89
N GLU A 202 11.47 27.61 -7.46
CA GLU A 202 11.66 27.84 -8.87
C GLU A 202 13.10 27.40 -9.16
N LEU A 203 13.36 26.09 -9.00
CA LEU A 203 14.37 25.43 -9.78
C LEU A 203 14.00 25.79 -11.21
N PRO A 204 14.92 26.44 -11.94
CA PRO A 204 14.63 27.16 -13.17
C PRO A 204 13.77 26.27 -14.02
N GLN A 205 12.53 26.71 -14.33
CA GLN A 205 11.56 25.98 -15.15
C GLN A 205 12.33 25.44 -16.35
N PRO A 206 12.75 24.16 -16.37
CA PRO A 206 13.09 23.55 -17.63
C PRO A 206 11.82 23.66 -18.45
N GLU A 207 11.95 23.80 -19.75
CA GLU A 207 10.82 23.68 -20.65
C GLU A 207 10.23 22.26 -20.50
N TYR A 208 9.47 22.01 -19.43
CA TYR A 208 8.78 20.78 -19.13
C TYR A 208 7.51 20.77 -19.98
N GLY A 209 7.70 20.78 -21.29
CA GLY A 209 6.75 20.13 -22.16
C GLY A 209 6.68 18.66 -21.76
N ILE A 210 5.50 18.07 -21.85
CA ILE A 210 5.39 16.63 -22.09
C ILE A 210 5.91 16.39 -23.53
N SER A 211 7.19 16.65 -23.78
CA SER A 211 7.85 16.38 -25.06
C SER A 211 8.35 14.94 -25.00
N GLY A 212 7.42 14.05 -25.27
CA GLY A 212 7.65 12.63 -25.17
C GLY A 212 6.32 11.96 -25.01
N THR A 213 5.65 11.71 -26.13
CA THR A 213 4.73 10.59 -26.14
C THR A 213 5.57 9.36 -25.78
N ARG A 214 5.51 8.90 -24.52
CA ARG A 214 5.83 7.51 -24.21
C ARG A 214 4.72 6.68 -24.88
N ASP A 215 4.88 6.53 -26.19
CA ASP A 215 3.87 6.02 -27.12
C ASP A 215 3.85 4.50 -27.20
N THR A 216 4.60 3.80 -26.34
CA THR A 216 4.83 2.38 -26.49
C THR A 216 4.48 1.65 -25.22
N LEU A 217 3.18 1.41 -25.06
CA LEU A 217 2.58 0.09 -24.84
C LEU A 217 1.06 0.27 -24.74
N ALA A 218 0.35 -0.05 -25.82
CA ALA A 218 -1.07 -0.43 -25.86
C ALA A 218 -2.02 0.31 -24.89
N PHE A 219 -1.88 1.63 -24.74
CA PHE A 219 -2.74 2.40 -23.87
C PHE A 219 -4.05 2.71 -24.60
N GLY A 220 -5.18 2.17 -24.13
CA GLY A 220 -6.48 2.38 -24.76
C GLY A 220 -6.79 3.88 -24.93
N ALA A 221 -7.35 4.26 -26.08
CA ALA A 221 -7.63 5.66 -26.42
C ALA A 221 -8.47 6.37 -25.34
N ASP A 222 -9.37 5.64 -24.67
CA ASP A 222 -10.23 6.16 -23.60
C ASP A 222 -9.45 6.54 -22.34
N LEU A 223 -8.54 5.69 -21.85
CA LEU A 223 -7.68 6.03 -20.71
C LEU A 223 -6.70 7.15 -21.08
N ARG A 224 -6.28 7.19 -22.35
CA ARG A 224 -5.41 8.26 -22.87
C ARG A 224 -6.07 9.61 -22.87
N ALA A 225 -7.35 9.67 -23.24
CA ALA A 225 -8.12 10.90 -23.21
C ALA A 225 -8.24 11.50 -21.79
N LEU A 226 -8.13 10.68 -20.74
CA LEU A 226 -8.15 11.15 -19.35
C LEU A 226 -6.88 11.90 -18.94
N LEU A 227 -5.75 11.62 -19.59
CA LEU A 227 -4.47 12.28 -19.33
C LEU A 227 -4.31 13.47 -20.27
N ASN A 228 -4.97 14.60 -19.96
CA ASN A 228 -4.89 15.80 -20.78
C ASN A 228 -3.43 16.32 -20.87
N PRO A 229 -2.78 16.31 -22.05
CA PRO A 229 -1.39 16.72 -22.19
C PRO A 229 -1.16 18.24 -22.04
N LYS A 230 -2.24 19.04 -21.97
CA LYS A 230 -2.18 20.51 -21.84
C LYS A 230 -2.37 21.02 -20.41
N GLN A 231 -2.66 20.16 -19.44
CA GLN A 231 -2.72 20.60 -18.04
C GLN A 231 -1.29 20.76 -17.51
N PRO A 232 -0.94 21.90 -16.89
CA PRO A 232 0.33 22.04 -16.21
C PRO A 232 0.36 21.02 -15.07
N VAL A 233 1.17 19.97 -15.24
CA VAL A 233 1.29 18.94 -14.22
C VAL A 233 2.12 19.57 -13.10
N GLN A 234 1.49 19.77 -11.93
CA GLN A 234 2.25 20.19 -10.77
C GLN A 234 3.28 19.10 -10.45
N ARG A 235 4.39 19.49 -9.83
CA ARG A 235 5.38 18.55 -9.31
C ARG A 235 4.66 17.61 -8.33
N THR A 236 4.57 16.32 -8.69
CA THR A 236 3.93 15.25 -7.90
C THR A 236 4.84 14.03 -7.87
N ASP A 237 4.67 13.19 -6.86
CA ASP A 237 5.52 12.04 -6.64
C ASP A 237 4.69 10.78 -6.31
N LEU A 238 5.26 9.62 -6.63
CA LEU A 238 4.60 8.34 -6.39
C LEU A 238 4.51 7.97 -4.90
N SER A 239 5.40 8.48 -4.05
CA SER A 239 5.38 8.08 -2.63
C SER A 239 4.16 8.62 -1.90
N ASN A 240 3.85 9.89 -2.09
CA ASN A 240 2.68 10.52 -1.51
C ASN A 240 1.39 10.12 -2.24
N THR A 241 1.49 9.84 -3.56
CA THR A 241 0.40 9.19 -4.31
C THR A 241 0.06 7.80 -3.76
N GLN A 242 1.05 7.00 -3.34
CA GLN A 242 0.81 5.70 -2.71
C GLN A 242 -0.08 5.85 -1.47
N TYR A 243 0.24 6.81 -0.60
CA TYR A 243 -0.56 7.07 0.59
C TYR A 243 -1.97 7.53 0.22
N ALA A 244 -2.13 8.46 -0.73
CA ALA A 244 -3.45 8.89 -1.19
C ALA A 244 -4.31 7.72 -1.69
N VAL A 245 -3.75 6.84 -2.51
CA VAL A 245 -4.41 5.63 -3.03
C VAL A 245 -4.82 4.69 -1.88
N GLN A 246 -3.92 4.44 -0.92
CA GLN A 246 -4.22 3.61 0.25
C GLN A 246 -5.29 4.25 1.15
N GLY A 247 -5.25 5.56 1.36
CA GLY A 247 -6.26 6.31 2.10
C GLY A 247 -7.64 6.29 1.44
N LEU A 248 -7.70 6.44 0.11
CA LEU A 248 -8.93 6.29 -0.67
C LEU A 248 -9.50 4.87 -0.58
N LYS A 249 -8.63 3.85 -0.62
CA LYS A 249 -9.04 2.46 -0.39
C LYS A 249 -9.61 2.26 1.02
N ALA A 250 -8.95 2.80 2.04
CA ALA A 250 -9.43 2.76 3.42
C ALA A 250 -10.80 3.45 3.58
N ALA A 251 -10.99 4.62 2.96
CA ALA A 251 -12.28 5.29 2.91
C ALA A 251 -13.37 4.43 2.24
N SER A 252 -13.06 3.79 1.11
CA SER A 252 -13.98 2.88 0.39
C SER A 252 -14.41 1.69 1.26
N LEU A 253 -13.46 1.08 1.99
CA LEU A 253 -13.74 -0.01 2.96
C LEU A 253 -14.67 0.45 4.10
N LEU A 254 -14.57 1.71 4.49
CA LEU A 254 -15.46 2.35 5.46
C LEU A 254 -16.78 2.86 4.85
N GLY A 255 -17.02 2.61 3.56
CA GLY A 255 -18.25 2.97 2.85
C GLY A 255 -18.29 4.41 2.33
N ALA A 256 -17.18 5.15 2.38
CA ALA A 256 -17.07 6.51 1.88
C ALA A 256 -16.42 6.52 0.49
N LYS A 257 -17.10 7.14 -0.49
CA LYS A 257 -16.60 7.28 -1.85
C LYS A 257 -16.68 8.75 -2.25
N PRO A 258 -15.57 9.39 -2.67
CA PRO A 258 -15.61 10.79 -3.04
C PRO A 258 -16.46 11.08 -4.27
N THR A 259 -16.86 12.34 -4.42
CA THR A 259 -17.46 12.83 -5.67
C THR A 259 -16.53 12.54 -6.84
N GLY A 260 -17.07 12.01 -7.94
CA GLY A 260 -16.26 11.63 -9.10
C GLY A 260 -15.44 10.34 -8.92
N TYR A 261 -15.76 9.51 -7.91
CA TYR A 261 -15.04 8.27 -7.57
C TYR A 261 -14.56 7.45 -8.76
N ARG A 262 -15.47 7.15 -9.68
CA ARG A 262 -15.18 6.33 -10.88
C ARG A 262 -14.10 6.99 -11.73
N THR A 263 -14.30 8.26 -12.06
CA THR A 263 -13.37 9.04 -12.89
C THR A 263 -12.01 9.16 -12.21
N LEU A 264 -11.99 9.40 -10.90
CA LEU A 264 -10.76 9.47 -10.11
C LEU A 264 -9.92 8.20 -10.25
N TRP A 265 -10.50 7.03 -10.01
CA TRP A 265 -9.76 5.76 -10.13
C TRP A 265 -9.31 5.45 -11.56
N ARG A 266 -10.12 5.78 -12.58
CA ARG A 266 -9.71 5.63 -13.98
C ARG A 266 -8.53 6.54 -14.32
N VAL A 267 -8.49 7.77 -13.82
CA VAL A 267 -7.37 8.70 -13.99
C VAL A 267 -6.11 8.19 -13.27
N ILE A 268 -6.24 7.62 -12.07
CA ILE A 268 -5.12 6.98 -11.34
C ILE A 268 -4.56 5.82 -12.18
N VAL A 269 -5.42 4.89 -12.64
CA VAL A 269 -5.00 3.76 -13.48
C VAL A 269 -4.29 4.25 -14.73
N ALA A 270 -4.89 5.21 -15.43
CA ALA A 270 -4.34 5.82 -16.62
C ALA A 270 -2.91 6.34 -16.39
N ARG A 271 -2.71 7.09 -15.30
CA ARG A 271 -1.41 7.67 -14.96
C ARG A 271 -0.36 6.62 -14.64
N PHE A 272 -0.70 5.62 -13.85
CA PHE A 272 0.25 4.56 -13.47
C PHE A 272 0.65 3.69 -14.65
N LEU A 273 -0.26 3.41 -15.59
CA LEU A 273 0.07 2.75 -16.85
C LEU A 273 1.06 3.59 -17.69
N GLN A 274 0.87 4.91 -17.74
CA GLN A 274 1.80 5.81 -18.44
C GLN A 274 3.19 5.88 -17.77
N MET A 275 3.25 5.76 -16.45
CA MET A 275 4.49 5.90 -15.68
C MET A 275 5.33 4.63 -15.58
N GLN A 276 4.76 3.46 -15.85
CA GLN A 276 5.51 2.21 -15.87
C GLN A 276 6.61 2.28 -16.95
N GLU A 277 7.75 1.65 -16.70
CA GLU A 277 8.80 1.50 -17.72
C GLU A 277 8.21 0.90 -19.01
N THR A 278 8.65 1.36 -20.18
CA THR A 278 8.14 0.89 -21.48
C THR A 278 8.87 -0.36 -21.99
N THR A 279 10.03 -0.65 -21.44
CA THR A 279 10.87 -1.80 -21.78
C THR A 279 11.38 -2.45 -20.50
N GLY A 280 11.65 -3.75 -20.54
CA GLY A 280 12.24 -4.50 -19.45
C GLY A 280 12.69 -5.87 -19.96
N PRO A 281 13.57 -6.58 -19.23
CA PRO A 281 13.92 -7.94 -19.60
C PRO A 281 12.71 -8.86 -19.50
N GLU A 282 12.67 -9.86 -20.37
CA GLU A 282 11.67 -10.91 -20.35
C GLU A 282 11.87 -11.82 -19.13
N VAL A 283 10.81 -12.04 -18.36
CA VAL A 283 10.80 -12.87 -17.15
C VAL A 283 9.63 -13.82 -17.18
N GLN A 284 9.92 -15.11 -16.99
CA GLN A 284 8.89 -16.10 -16.73
C GLN A 284 8.54 -16.07 -15.24
N LEU A 285 7.37 -15.50 -14.91
CA LEU A 285 6.92 -15.35 -13.53
C LEU A 285 6.71 -16.70 -12.83
N THR A 286 7.29 -16.83 -11.64
CA THR A 286 7.15 -18.00 -10.78
C THR A 286 6.69 -17.56 -9.40
N LEU A 287 5.54 -18.05 -8.94
CA LEU A 287 5.04 -17.74 -7.60
C LEU A 287 4.31 -18.90 -6.95
N SER A 288 4.19 -18.88 -5.63
CA SER A 288 3.23 -19.70 -4.89
C SER A 288 2.30 -18.81 -4.09
N ASN A 289 1.08 -19.28 -3.81
CA ASN A 289 0.12 -18.54 -3.00
C ASN A 289 0.25 -18.87 -1.52
N GLU A 290 -0.20 -17.98 -0.65
CA GLU A 290 -0.22 -18.23 0.80
C GLU A 290 -1.05 -19.44 1.22
N ASP A 291 -2.07 -19.79 0.44
CA ASP A 291 -2.93 -20.94 0.72
C ASP A 291 -2.48 -22.23 0.02
N ALA A 292 -1.49 -22.15 -0.88
CA ALA A 292 -1.08 -23.30 -1.69
C ALA A 292 -0.22 -24.26 -0.85
N ALA A 293 -0.69 -25.50 -0.67
CA ALA A 293 0.09 -26.60 -0.11
C ALA A 293 1.05 -27.25 -1.14
N GLY A 294 1.30 -26.57 -2.26
CA GLY A 294 2.07 -27.08 -3.39
C GLY A 294 3.32 -26.25 -3.69
N PRO A 295 4.20 -26.75 -4.56
CA PRO A 295 5.39 -26.01 -5.02
C PRO A 295 4.99 -24.75 -5.79
N ASP A 296 5.95 -23.85 -5.95
CA ASP A 296 5.83 -22.69 -6.84
C ASP A 296 5.30 -23.12 -8.22
N TYR A 297 4.40 -22.32 -8.77
CA TYR A 297 3.86 -22.51 -10.11
C TYR A 297 4.27 -21.36 -11.01
N THR A 298 4.52 -21.70 -12.27
CA THR A 298 4.73 -20.73 -13.32
C THR A 298 3.38 -20.16 -13.75
N ILE A 299 3.25 -18.83 -13.81
CA ILE A 299 1.98 -18.22 -14.22
C ILE A 299 1.89 -18.12 -15.74
N GLY A 300 1.10 -18.99 -16.34
CA GLY A 300 0.90 -19.02 -17.79
C GLY A 300 2.14 -19.52 -18.54
N THR A 301 2.05 -19.57 -19.87
CA THR A 301 3.19 -19.85 -20.77
C THR A 301 3.80 -18.56 -21.35
N GLU A 302 3.19 -17.42 -21.06
CA GLU A 302 3.62 -16.10 -21.55
C GLU A 302 4.77 -15.55 -20.69
N VAL A 303 5.60 -14.74 -21.34
CA VAL A 303 6.74 -14.06 -20.69
C VAL A 303 6.29 -12.64 -20.36
N ASP A 304 6.51 -12.22 -19.12
CA ASP A 304 6.22 -10.86 -18.67
C ASP A 304 7.45 -9.98 -18.88
N LEU A 305 7.25 -8.67 -18.95
CA LEU A 305 8.36 -7.73 -19.01
C LEU A 305 8.60 -7.20 -17.60
N ALA A 306 9.82 -7.35 -17.07
CA ALA A 306 10.16 -6.78 -15.77
C ALA A 306 10.24 -5.24 -15.87
N ARG A 307 9.09 -4.58 -15.65
CA ARG A 307 8.89 -3.13 -15.80
C ARG A 307 8.40 -2.54 -14.48
N GLY A 308 9.20 -1.66 -13.89
CA GLY A 308 8.89 -1.01 -12.62
C GLY A 308 8.35 0.41 -12.80
N TRP A 309 8.34 1.17 -11.71
CA TRP A 309 7.88 2.56 -11.68
C TRP A 309 8.93 3.51 -11.09
N SER A 310 8.92 4.75 -11.58
CA SER A 310 9.85 5.81 -11.20
C SER A 310 9.24 6.83 -10.24
N TYR A 311 10.05 7.54 -9.46
CA TYR A 311 9.56 8.45 -8.40
C TYR A 311 8.66 9.60 -8.90
N MET A 312 9.09 10.29 -9.95
CA MET A 312 8.44 11.51 -10.44
C MET A 312 7.75 11.26 -11.76
N ASN A 313 6.76 12.11 -12.04
CA ASN A 313 6.10 12.23 -13.34
C ASN A 313 6.92 12.98 -14.42
N THR A 314 8.22 13.20 -14.19
CA THR A 314 9.09 13.98 -15.09
C THR A 314 9.64 13.13 -16.24
N THR A 315 9.92 13.80 -17.36
CA THR A 315 10.44 13.20 -18.61
C THR A 315 11.84 12.63 -18.50
N ASP A 316 12.64 13.08 -17.52
CA ASP A 316 13.94 12.47 -17.23
C ASP A 316 13.74 10.99 -16.88
N ALA A 317 14.48 10.12 -17.56
CA ALA A 317 14.52 8.68 -17.32
C ALA A 317 15.04 8.38 -15.90
N VAL A 318 14.21 8.62 -14.90
CA VAL A 318 14.43 8.12 -13.56
C VAL A 318 14.10 6.64 -13.63
N GLU A 319 15.12 5.82 -13.40
CA GLU A 319 15.00 4.37 -13.38
C GLU A 319 14.01 3.90 -12.32
N ALA A 320 13.30 2.80 -12.60
CA ALA A 320 12.47 2.18 -11.59
C ALA A 320 13.29 1.66 -10.41
N TYR A 321 12.71 1.72 -9.22
CA TYR A 321 13.34 1.21 -8.00
C TYR A 321 12.29 0.71 -7.01
N GLY A 322 12.75 -0.08 -6.03
CA GLY A 322 11.90 -0.96 -5.23
C GLY A 322 10.66 -0.29 -4.65
N SER A 323 10.82 0.77 -3.86
CA SER A 323 9.66 1.43 -3.23
C SER A 323 8.66 1.97 -4.24
N MET A 324 9.11 2.48 -5.39
CA MET A 324 8.18 2.99 -6.41
C MET A 324 7.53 1.86 -7.20
N THR A 325 8.24 0.77 -7.44
CA THR A 325 7.63 -0.44 -8.01
C THR A 325 6.59 -1.02 -7.05
N THR A 326 6.79 -0.96 -5.72
CA THR A 326 5.75 -1.39 -4.76
C THR A 326 4.53 -0.49 -4.83
N CYS A 327 4.72 0.83 -4.97
CA CYS A 327 3.64 1.79 -5.17
C CYS A 327 2.81 1.44 -6.42
N GLY A 328 3.48 1.22 -7.54
CA GLY A 328 2.84 0.91 -8.81
C GLY A 328 2.06 -0.40 -8.77
N LEU A 329 2.70 -1.46 -8.30
CA LEU A 329 2.09 -2.77 -8.16
C LEU A 329 0.87 -2.71 -7.22
N ALA A 330 1.03 -2.18 -6.00
CA ALA A 330 -0.08 -2.08 -5.04
C ALA A 330 -1.25 -1.25 -5.61
N THR A 331 -0.96 -0.16 -6.34
CA THR A 331 -1.99 0.66 -6.97
C THR A 331 -2.76 -0.11 -8.04
N MET A 332 -2.08 -0.87 -8.91
CA MET A 332 -2.76 -1.70 -9.92
C MET A 332 -3.62 -2.79 -9.27
N LEU A 333 -3.15 -3.40 -8.18
CA LEU A 333 -3.93 -4.40 -7.44
C LEU A 333 -5.16 -3.79 -6.75
N ILE A 334 -5.02 -2.62 -6.12
CA ILE A 334 -6.14 -1.91 -5.49
C ILE A 334 -7.16 -1.49 -6.55
N ALA A 335 -6.72 -0.94 -7.67
CA ALA A 335 -7.58 -0.42 -8.73
C ALA A 335 -8.53 -1.48 -9.29
N GLN A 336 -8.10 -2.74 -9.39
CA GLN A 336 -8.97 -3.85 -9.82
C GLN A 336 -10.20 -4.04 -8.93
N SER A 337 -10.13 -3.63 -7.66
CA SER A 337 -11.28 -3.68 -6.73
C SER A 337 -12.09 -2.38 -6.67
N GLU A 338 -11.53 -1.28 -7.16
CA GLU A 338 -12.09 0.07 -6.99
C GLU A 338 -12.64 0.68 -8.27
N VAL A 339 -12.25 0.19 -9.45
CA VAL A 339 -12.84 0.57 -10.74
C VAL A 339 -13.91 -0.45 -11.13
N PRO A 340 -15.21 -0.13 -11.00
CA PRO A 340 -16.26 -1.15 -11.17
C PRO A 340 -16.63 -1.43 -12.64
N ASP A 341 -15.98 -0.80 -13.63
CA ASP A 341 -16.32 -0.90 -15.06
C ASP A 341 -15.10 -0.83 -16.00
N LEU A 342 -13.97 -1.44 -15.62
CA LEU A 342 -12.88 -1.64 -16.59
C LEU A 342 -13.42 -2.44 -17.78
N THR A 343 -13.15 -1.98 -19.01
CA THR A 343 -13.36 -2.81 -20.20
C THR A 343 -12.45 -4.06 -20.14
N ALA A 344 -12.73 -5.08 -20.96
CA ALA A 344 -11.87 -6.26 -21.01
C ALA A 344 -10.41 -5.89 -21.34
N ASP A 345 -10.20 -4.93 -22.25
CA ASP A 345 -8.88 -4.44 -22.62
C ASP A 345 -8.22 -3.66 -21.48
N GLU A 346 -8.95 -2.76 -20.82
CA GLU A 346 -8.43 -2.01 -19.66
C GLU A 346 -8.05 -2.96 -18.52
N GLN A 347 -8.88 -3.97 -18.25
CA GLN A 347 -8.61 -4.99 -17.26
C GLN A 347 -7.35 -5.80 -17.62
N ARG A 348 -7.16 -6.17 -18.89
CA ARG A 348 -5.95 -6.84 -19.37
C ARG A 348 -4.71 -5.98 -19.15
N LEU A 349 -4.77 -4.67 -19.44
CA LEU A 349 -3.66 -3.74 -19.24
C LEU A 349 -3.29 -3.59 -17.76
N VAL A 350 -4.27 -3.44 -16.88
CA VAL A 350 -4.05 -3.35 -15.43
C VAL A 350 -3.44 -4.65 -14.89
N THR A 351 -3.96 -5.80 -15.33
CA THR A 351 -3.41 -7.11 -14.97
C THR A 351 -1.98 -7.27 -15.46
N GLN A 352 -1.68 -6.92 -16.72
CA GLN A 352 -0.33 -7.01 -17.28
C GLN A 352 0.64 -6.09 -16.53
N ALA A 353 0.24 -4.86 -16.23
CA ALA A 353 1.07 -3.94 -15.47
C ALA A 353 1.40 -4.49 -14.07
N ALA A 354 0.44 -5.11 -13.39
CA ALA A 354 0.68 -5.78 -12.11
C ALA A 354 1.64 -6.97 -12.25
N ARG A 355 1.48 -7.81 -13.29
CA ARG A 355 2.41 -8.92 -13.56
C ARG A 355 3.82 -8.42 -13.83
N ASP A 356 3.97 -7.39 -14.65
CA ASP A 356 5.26 -6.79 -14.97
C ASP A 356 5.96 -6.20 -13.73
N GLY A 357 5.19 -5.65 -12.79
CA GLY A 357 5.70 -5.22 -11.48
C GLY A 357 6.20 -6.38 -10.62
N LEU A 358 5.49 -7.52 -10.62
CA LEU A 358 5.97 -8.75 -9.97
C LEU A 358 7.22 -9.29 -10.66
N ALA A 359 7.30 -9.22 -11.99
CA ALA A 359 8.45 -9.65 -12.76
C ALA A 359 9.69 -8.81 -12.45
N TRP A 360 9.48 -7.50 -12.27
CA TRP A 360 10.52 -6.58 -11.81
C TRP A 360 11.06 -6.99 -10.44
N PHE A 361 10.19 -7.36 -9.49
CA PHE A 361 10.64 -7.84 -8.17
C PHE A 361 11.36 -9.18 -8.22
N GLN A 362 10.91 -10.12 -9.06
CA GLN A 362 11.55 -11.43 -9.20
C GLN A 362 13.04 -11.30 -9.58
N ILE A 363 13.43 -10.30 -10.38
CA ILE A 363 14.83 -10.09 -10.78
C ILE A 363 15.57 -9.01 -9.98
N ASN A 364 14.85 -8.16 -9.24
CA ASN A 364 15.41 -7.12 -8.38
C ASN A 364 15.16 -7.39 -6.89
N TRP A 365 15.03 -8.66 -6.51
CA TRP A 365 14.65 -9.06 -5.17
C TRP A 365 15.63 -8.55 -4.11
N ALA A 366 15.10 -7.95 -3.04
CA ALA A 366 15.87 -7.55 -1.87
C ALA A 366 14.96 -7.36 -0.65
N VAL A 367 15.47 -7.69 0.53
CA VAL A 367 14.86 -7.30 1.83
C VAL A 367 15.80 -6.43 2.66
N ASP A 368 17.07 -6.38 2.26
CA ASP A 368 18.16 -5.72 2.95
C ASP A 368 18.45 -4.30 2.43
N ARG A 369 17.82 -3.89 1.33
CA ARG A 369 17.95 -2.56 0.72
C ARG A 369 16.73 -2.22 -0.12
N ASN A 370 16.60 -0.97 -0.55
CA ASN A 370 15.64 -0.57 -1.58
C ASN A 370 16.30 -0.79 -2.96
N PRO A 371 15.90 -1.82 -3.73
CA PRO A 371 16.63 -2.23 -4.92
C PRO A 371 16.61 -1.17 -6.02
N ALA A 372 17.74 -1.01 -6.72
CA ALA A 372 17.98 -0.06 -7.81
C ALA A 372 17.89 1.45 -7.45
N VAL A 373 17.69 1.82 -6.18
CA VAL A 373 17.63 3.24 -5.76
C VAL A 373 18.97 3.96 -5.95
N ASP A 374 20.08 3.22 -5.86
CA ASP A 374 21.46 3.69 -6.02
C ASP A 374 21.75 4.22 -7.44
N LYS A 375 21.04 3.69 -8.42
CA LYS A 375 21.12 4.13 -9.81
C LYS A 375 20.34 5.42 -10.09
N THR A 376 19.48 5.84 -9.16
CA THR A 376 18.66 7.04 -9.30
C THR A 376 19.37 8.29 -8.78
N ARG A 377 18.84 9.46 -9.14
CA ARG A 377 19.22 10.75 -8.51
C ARG A 377 18.81 10.85 -7.03
N TYR A 378 18.02 9.90 -6.52
CA TYR A 378 17.50 9.89 -5.15
C TYR A 378 18.35 9.07 -4.18
N ARG A 379 19.48 8.51 -4.63
CA ARG A 379 20.39 7.69 -3.81
C ARG A 379 20.79 8.32 -2.46
N ASN A 380 20.80 9.65 -2.38
CA ASN A 380 21.23 10.41 -1.19
C ASN A 380 20.06 10.85 -0.28
N PHE A 381 18.80 10.68 -0.70
CA PHE A 381 17.63 11.07 0.11
C PHE A 381 17.25 10.00 1.15
N GLY A 382 18.15 9.03 1.36
CA GLY A 382 17.94 7.85 2.19
C GLY A 382 17.17 6.78 1.40
N PRO A 383 17.61 5.52 1.35
CA PRO A 383 16.92 4.47 0.62
C PRO A 383 15.53 4.13 1.19
N ALA A 384 15.09 4.79 2.28
CA ALA A 384 13.79 4.62 2.95
C ALA A 384 13.41 3.14 3.05
N LYS A 385 14.34 2.35 3.61
CA LYS A 385 14.25 0.89 3.61
C LYS A 385 13.00 0.40 4.35
N GLY A 386 12.60 1.09 5.42
CA GLY A 386 11.33 0.83 6.10
C GLY A 386 10.13 1.05 5.19
N TYR A 387 10.10 2.17 4.48
CA TYR A 387 9.03 2.44 3.52
C TYR A 387 8.97 1.40 2.37
N TYR A 388 10.12 1.00 1.83
CA TYR A 388 10.18 -0.06 0.83
C TYR A 388 9.62 -1.39 1.37
N LEU A 389 10.06 -1.83 2.54
CA LEU A 389 9.58 -3.08 3.14
C LEU A 389 8.07 -3.01 3.40
N TYR A 390 7.57 -1.88 3.91
CA TYR A 390 6.12 -1.67 4.05
C TYR A 390 5.40 -1.82 2.70
N GLY A 391 5.92 -1.23 1.63
CA GLY A 391 5.40 -1.42 0.27
C GLY A 391 5.42 -2.87 -0.17
N LEU A 392 6.50 -3.62 0.11
CA LEU A 392 6.64 -5.03 -0.22
C LEU A 392 5.58 -5.87 0.49
N GLU A 393 5.31 -5.59 1.77
CA GLU A 393 4.25 -6.27 2.52
C GLU A 393 2.86 -5.96 1.93
N ARG A 394 2.59 -4.71 1.55
CA ARG A 394 1.33 -4.36 0.86
C ARG A 394 1.17 -5.16 -0.44
N CYS A 395 2.23 -5.29 -1.23
CA CYS A 395 2.21 -6.10 -2.45
C CYS A 395 2.00 -7.59 -2.16
N GLY A 396 2.73 -8.14 -1.18
CA GLY A 396 2.61 -9.54 -0.74
C GLY A 396 1.19 -9.91 -0.37
N VAL A 397 0.55 -9.09 0.46
CA VAL A 397 -0.83 -9.33 0.90
C VAL A 397 -1.84 -9.10 -0.24
N LEU A 398 -1.72 -8.00 -0.99
CA LEU A 398 -2.70 -7.68 -2.05
C LEU A 398 -2.66 -8.67 -3.22
N ALA A 399 -1.48 -9.18 -3.58
CA ALA A 399 -1.33 -10.19 -4.63
C ALA A 399 -1.45 -11.63 -4.10
N ASN A 400 -1.52 -11.81 -2.77
CA ASN A 400 -1.65 -13.11 -2.09
C ASN A 400 -0.56 -14.14 -2.49
N PHE A 401 0.67 -13.68 -2.76
CA PHE A 401 1.80 -14.58 -3.00
C PHE A 401 2.52 -14.87 -1.69
N ARG A 402 2.95 -16.11 -1.50
CA ARG A 402 3.89 -16.53 -0.45
C ARG A 402 5.32 -16.40 -0.96
N THR A 403 5.57 -16.93 -2.16
CA THR A 403 6.88 -16.87 -2.80
C THR A 403 6.79 -16.15 -4.14
N LEU A 404 7.86 -15.45 -4.50
CA LEU A 404 8.06 -14.83 -5.80
C LEU A 404 9.48 -15.12 -6.28
N GLY A 405 9.63 -15.79 -7.42
CA GLY A 405 10.95 -16.18 -7.91
C GLY A 405 11.72 -17.11 -6.95
N GLY A 406 11.02 -17.93 -6.16
CA GLY A 406 11.62 -18.74 -5.10
C GLY A 406 11.88 -17.99 -3.78
N HIS A 407 11.61 -16.68 -3.72
CA HIS A 407 11.80 -15.89 -2.51
C HIS A 407 10.55 -15.83 -1.64
N ASN A 408 10.65 -16.20 -0.36
CA ASN A 408 9.54 -16.06 0.59
C ASN A 408 9.56 -14.66 1.20
N TRP A 409 8.72 -13.77 0.69
CA TRP A 409 8.77 -12.34 1.03
C TRP A 409 8.67 -12.07 2.52
N TYR A 410 7.77 -12.80 3.21
CA TYR A 410 7.49 -12.52 4.60
C TYR A 410 8.55 -13.14 5.51
N GLN A 411 8.92 -14.40 5.25
CA GLN A 411 9.96 -15.07 6.03
C GLN A 411 11.29 -14.34 5.89
N GLU A 412 11.74 -14.04 4.67
CA GLU A 412 13.00 -13.35 4.44
C GLU A 412 13.01 -11.95 5.06
N GLY A 413 11.91 -11.20 4.92
CA GLY A 413 11.81 -9.87 5.53
C GLY A 413 11.79 -9.91 7.06
N ALA A 414 11.12 -10.90 7.66
CA ALA A 414 11.12 -11.09 9.12
C ALA A 414 12.51 -11.48 9.63
N GLU A 415 13.17 -12.44 8.98
CA GLU A 415 14.53 -12.85 9.30
C GLU A 415 15.55 -11.72 9.13
N HIS A 416 15.30 -10.79 8.22
CA HIS A 416 16.08 -9.56 8.06
C HIS A 416 15.81 -8.54 9.19
N LEU A 417 14.56 -8.35 9.61
CA LEU A 417 14.19 -7.34 10.61
C LEU A 417 14.54 -7.75 12.04
N LEU A 418 14.29 -9.00 12.43
CA LEU A 418 14.44 -9.48 13.80
C LEU A 418 15.84 -9.24 14.42
N PRO A 419 16.97 -9.56 13.77
CA PRO A 419 18.30 -9.33 14.34
C PRO A 419 18.67 -7.84 14.41
N ALA A 420 17.98 -6.97 13.68
CA ALA A 420 18.22 -5.53 13.69
C ALA A 420 17.44 -4.78 14.79
N GLN A 421 16.54 -5.45 15.52
CA GLN A 421 15.80 -4.83 16.61
C GLN A 421 16.73 -4.53 17.79
N ARG A 422 16.66 -3.32 18.33
CA ARG A 422 17.41 -2.92 19.53
C ARG A 422 16.79 -3.49 20.80
N THR A 423 17.53 -3.44 21.89
CA THR A 423 17.08 -3.92 23.21
C THR A 423 15.87 -3.17 23.75
N ASP A 424 15.68 -1.92 23.33
CA ASP A 424 14.51 -1.10 23.69
C ASP A 424 13.26 -1.39 22.84
N GLY A 425 13.37 -2.30 21.86
CA GLY A 425 12.28 -2.66 20.95
C GLY A 425 12.22 -1.85 19.65
N SER A 426 13.02 -0.78 19.52
CA SER A 426 13.05 0.05 18.31
C SER A 426 13.89 -0.55 17.18
N TRP A 427 13.69 -0.04 15.96
CA TRP A 427 14.62 -0.25 14.85
C TRP A 427 15.36 1.04 14.52
N PRO A 428 16.66 0.96 14.17
CA PRO A 428 17.44 2.12 13.76
C PRO A 428 16.93 2.68 12.44
N GLY A 429 16.57 3.96 12.47
CA GLY A 429 16.21 4.75 11.31
C GLY A 429 17.38 5.06 10.40
N GLU A 430 17.05 5.60 9.23
CA GLU A 430 18.00 5.92 8.18
C GLU A 430 17.72 7.31 7.62
N GLY A 431 18.53 8.29 8.03
CA GLY A 431 18.41 9.68 7.60
C GLY A 431 17.23 10.44 8.23
N ALA A 432 17.05 11.68 7.80
CA ALA A 432 16.07 12.60 8.40
C ALA A 432 14.61 12.24 8.07
N PHE A 433 14.37 11.54 6.97
CA PHE A 433 13.02 11.18 6.50
C PHE A 433 12.50 9.88 7.11
N GLU A 434 13.37 9.04 7.66
CA GLU A 434 13.01 7.78 8.35
C GLU A 434 13.70 7.71 9.72
N PRO A 435 13.35 8.58 10.69
CA PRO A 435 13.87 8.48 12.05
C PRO A 435 13.42 7.18 12.72
N ASP A 436 14.06 6.80 13.83
CA ASP A 436 13.83 5.54 14.56
C ASP A 436 12.35 5.21 14.78
N GLY A 437 11.53 6.20 15.16
CA GLY A 437 10.09 5.99 15.34
C GLY A 437 9.36 5.61 14.03
N VAL A 438 9.70 6.26 12.91
CA VAL A 438 9.14 5.94 11.59
C VAL A 438 9.61 4.56 11.13
N ARG A 439 10.91 4.26 11.29
CA ARG A 439 11.44 2.92 11.00
C ARG A 439 10.74 1.84 11.81
N THR A 440 10.55 2.09 13.11
CA THR A 440 9.88 1.16 14.03
C THR A 440 8.42 0.96 13.62
N ALA A 441 7.70 2.02 13.25
CA ALA A 441 6.35 1.91 12.74
C ALA A 441 6.27 1.05 11.47
N PHE A 442 7.15 1.25 10.48
CA PHE A 442 7.19 0.41 9.29
C PHE A 442 7.58 -1.05 9.59
N ALA A 443 8.50 -1.29 10.53
CA ALA A 443 8.86 -2.64 10.96
C ALA A 443 7.65 -3.36 11.59
N ILE A 444 6.87 -2.68 12.43
CA ILE A 444 5.63 -3.23 12.99
C ILE A 444 4.62 -3.51 11.88
N LEU A 445 4.40 -2.57 10.95
CA LEU A 445 3.45 -2.75 9.84
C LEU A 445 3.81 -3.96 8.96
N PHE A 446 5.10 -4.18 8.70
CA PHE A 446 5.60 -5.34 7.99
C PHE A 446 5.37 -6.64 8.78
N LEU A 447 5.84 -6.69 10.03
CA LEU A 447 5.82 -7.88 10.88
C LEU A 447 4.41 -8.28 11.34
N ALA A 448 3.53 -7.32 11.58
CA ALA A 448 2.16 -7.61 12.00
C ALA A 448 1.29 -8.06 10.81
N ARG A 449 1.77 -7.90 9.57
CA ARG A 449 1.00 -8.11 8.34
C ARG A 449 -0.35 -7.40 8.41
N GLY A 450 -0.30 -6.07 8.56
CA GLY A 450 -1.42 -5.22 9.00
C GLY A 450 -2.68 -5.17 8.14
N THR A 451 -2.94 -6.17 7.33
CA THR A 451 -4.16 -6.37 6.56
C THR A 451 -4.62 -7.80 6.75
N SER A 452 -5.77 -7.99 7.40
CA SER A 452 -6.40 -9.30 7.63
C SER A 452 -6.39 -10.16 6.38
N THR A 453 -6.05 -11.43 6.52
CA THR A 453 -6.26 -12.48 5.49
C THR A 453 -7.73 -12.80 5.23
N ASP A 454 -8.69 -12.06 5.80
CA ASP A 454 -10.12 -12.15 5.48
C ASP A 454 -10.45 -11.78 4.02
N TYR A 455 -9.44 -11.51 3.20
CA TYR A 455 -9.51 -11.51 1.73
C TYR A 455 -9.41 -12.92 1.10
N GLY A 456 -9.24 -14.00 1.89
CA GLY A 456 -9.04 -15.39 1.42
C GLY A 456 -9.98 -16.44 2.07
N VAL A 457 -10.68 -17.16 1.19
CA VAL A 457 -11.35 -18.47 1.37
C VAL A 457 -12.24 -18.64 2.61
N GLY A 458 -13.49 -18.17 2.50
CA GLY A 458 -14.61 -18.82 3.18
C GLY A 458 -14.76 -20.23 2.63
N GLY A 459 -14.43 -21.24 3.44
CA GLY A 459 -14.74 -22.63 3.15
C GLY A 459 -16.24 -22.78 2.89
N THR A 460 -16.57 -23.33 1.73
CA THR A 460 -17.92 -23.78 1.40
C THR A 460 -18.20 -25.03 2.22
N ASP A 461 -19.11 -24.92 3.19
CA ASP A 461 -20.01 -26.02 3.56
C ASP A 461 -21.31 -25.86 2.75
#